data_AF-A0A7S7SSK4-F1
#
_entry.id   AF-A0A7S7SSK4-F1
#
_cell.length_a   1.000
_cell.length_b   1.000
_cell.length_c   1.000
_cell.angle_alpha   90.00
_cell.angle_beta   90.00
_cell.angle_gamma   90.00
#
_symmetry.space_group_name_H-M   'P 1'
#
loop_
_entity.id
_entity.type
_entity.pdbx_description
1 polymer ?
#
loop_
_entity_poly.entity_id
_entity_poly.type
_entity_poly.pdbx_seq_one_letter_code
_entity_poly.pdbx_strand_id
1 'polypeptide(L)'
;MNAHRGFASMPSPLLWFMAALFVIPGLYDVLTGKFQDRLEDLVLNAAQLLAGLFLLYCAVLAWRDRRGALASRRTTMVGYACFGLFCLCFAVKAGLIAVHMFP
;
A
#
# COMPACT_ATOMS: atom_id res chain seq x y z
N MET A 1 22.83 -3.45 -20.15
CA MET A 1 22.11 -3.81 -18.91
C MET A 1 21.81 -2.52 -18.16
N ASN A 2 20.62 -1.94 -18.33
CA ASN A 2 20.24 -0.71 -17.63
C ASN A 2 19.82 -1.07 -16.21
N ALA A 3 20.64 -0.71 -15.22
CA ALA A 3 20.34 -0.91 -13.82
C ALA A 3 19.10 -0.08 -13.42
N HIS A 4 17.94 -0.72 -13.38
CA HIS A 4 16.75 -0.13 -12.78
C HIS A 4 17.00 0.06 -11.29
N ARG A 5 16.76 1.27 -10.77
CA ARG A 5 16.87 1.60 -9.33
C ARG A 5 15.49 1.94 -8.79
N GLY A 6 15.22 1.62 -7.53
CA GLY A 6 13.96 1.96 -6.86
C GLY A 6 12.82 0.99 -7.18
N PHE A 7 11.59 1.50 -7.33
CA PHE A 7 10.42 0.65 -7.55
C PHE A 7 10.51 -0.20 -8.84
N ALA A 8 11.30 0.24 -9.83
CA ALA A 8 11.55 -0.49 -11.07
C ALA A 8 12.47 -1.72 -10.92
N SER A 9 13.21 -1.84 -9.81
CA SER A 9 13.99 -3.05 -9.49
C SER A 9 13.17 -4.09 -8.73
N MET A 10 11.99 -3.74 -8.23
CA MET A 10 11.13 -4.70 -7.55
C MET A 10 10.59 -5.73 -8.56
N PRO A 11 10.67 -7.03 -8.25
CA PRO A 11 10.10 -8.07 -9.10
C PRO A 11 8.57 -7.88 -9.15
N SER A 12 8.01 -7.99 -10.36
CA SER A 12 6.56 -7.83 -10.62
C SER A 12 5.66 -8.57 -9.60
N PRO A 13 5.92 -9.84 -9.23
CA PRO A 13 5.12 -10.55 -8.24
C PRO A 13 5.03 -9.84 -6.90
N LEU A 14 6.12 -9.21 -6.46
CA LEU A 14 6.19 -8.54 -5.16
C LEU A 14 5.31 -7.27 -5.13
N LEU A 15 5.23 -6.53 -6.24
CA LEU A 15 4.31 -5.40 -6.38
C LEU A 15 2.85 -5.84 -6.29
N TRP A 16 2.51 -6.98 -6.91
CA TRP A 16 1.17 -7.57 -6.82
C TRP A 16 0.83 -8.00 -5.40
N PHE A 17 1.75 -8.66 -4.69
CA PHE A 17 1.55 -9.04 -3.29
C PHE A 17 1.34 -7.81 -2.40
N MET A 18 2.16 -6.77 -2.57
CA MET A 18 1.98 -5.54 -1.82
C MET A 18 0.65 -4.84 -2.14
N ALA A 19 0.27 -4.75 -3.40
CA ALA A 19 -1.03 -4.20 -3.78
C ALA A 19 -2.20 -4.98 -3.13
N ALA A 20 -2.13 -6.31 -3.14
CA ALA A 20 -3.13 -7.17 -2.51
C ALA A 20 -3.21 -6.95 -0.99
N LEU A 21 -2.06 -6.85 -0.32
CA LEU A 21 -1.98 -6.57 1.12
C LEU A 21 -2.52 -5.19 1.51
N PHE A 22 -2.56 -4.23 0.58
CA PHE A 22 -3.16 -2.91 0.83
C PHE A 22 -4.66 -2.88 0.57
N VAL A 23 -5.07 -3.43 -0.58
CA VAL A 23 -6.45 -3.36 -1.05
C VAL A 23 -7.34 -4.28 -0.22
N ILE A 24 -6.91 -5.51 0.12
CA ILE A 24 -7.76 -6.47 0.80
C ILE A 24 -8.18 -6.01 2.22
N PRO A 25 -7.27 -5.59 3.13
CA PRO A 25 -7.68 -5.15 4.46
C PRO A 25 -8.46 -3.83 4.41
N GLY A 26 -8.06 -2.90 3.53
CA GLY A 26 -8.78 -1.63 3.38
C GLY A 26 -10.21 -1.85 2.86
N LEU A 27 -10.37 -2.74 1.88
CA LEU A 27 -11.69 -3.12 1.37
C LEU A 27 -12.51 -3.88 2.44
N TYR A 28 -11.87 -4.75 3.22
CA TYR A 28 -12.53 -5.47 4.32
C TYR A 28 -13.07 -4.52 5.40
N ASP A 29 -12.30 -3.51 5.80
CA ASP A 29 -12.77 -2.50 6.74
C ASP A 29 -13.91 -1.65 6.17
N VAL A 30 -13.82 -1.24 4.90
CA VAL A 30 -14.91 -0.52 4.24
C VAL A 30 -16.19 -1.36 4.19
N LEU A 31 -16.08 -2.66 3.90
CA LEU A 31 -17.22 -3.57 3.80
C LEU A 31 -17.84 -3.89 5.16
N THR A 32 -17.02 -4.03 6.20
CA THR A 32 -17.50 -4.39 7.55
C THR A 32 -17.98 -3.19 8.36
N GLY A 33 -17.68 -1.96 7.92
CA GLY A 33 -18.14 -0.73 8.57
C GLY A 33 -17.67 -0.57 10.02
N LYS A 34 -16.65 -1.33 10.44
CA LYS A 34 -16.06 -1.26 11.78
C LYS A 34 -15.11 -0.06 11.85
N PHE A 35 -15.70 1.11 12.00
CA PHE A 35 -14.99 2.35 12.28
C PHE A 35 -15.19 2.70 13.76
N GLN A 36 -14.16 2.53 14.58
CA GLN A 36 -14.20 2.92 16.00
C GLN A 36 -14.19 4.45 16.11
N ASP A 37 -13.35 5.12 15.30
CA ASP A 37 -13.30 6.56 15.16
C ASP A 37 -13.57 6.97 13.70
N ARG A 38 -14.82 7.40 13.43
CA ARG A 38 -15.35 7.60 12.07
C ARG A 38 -14.51 8.48 11.15
N LEU A 39 -13.78 9.46 11.67
CA LEU A 39 -12.98 10.38 10.84
C LEU A 39 -11.55 9.87 10.64
N GLU A 40 -10.91 9.43 11.72
CA GLU A 40 -9.51 8.97 11.68
C GLU A 40 -9.40 7.68 10.87
N ASP A 41 -10.28 6.70 11.14
CA ASP A 41 -10.29 5.44 10.40
C ASP A 41 -10.66 5.65 8.93
N LEU A 42 -11.55 6.60 8.61
CA LEU A 42 -11.94 6.90 7.23
C LEU A 42 -10.77 7.50 6.43
N VAL A 43 -10.03 8.44 7.04
CA VAL A 43 -8.84 9.05 6.41
C VAL A 43 -7.74 8.01 6.23
N LEU A 44 -7.49 7.18 7.25
CA LEU A 44 -6.52 6.07 7.19
C LEU A 44 -6.90 5.07 6.10
N ASN A 45 -8.17 4.65 6.02
CA ASN A 45 -8.64 3.72 4.99
C ASN A 45 -8.57 4.32 3.59
N ALA A 46 -8.99 5.58 3.42
CA ALA A 46 -8.93 6.25 2.14
C ALA A 46 -7.48 6.35 1.65
N ALA A 47 -6.55 6.70 2.55
CA ALA A 47 -5.14 6.79 2.22
C ALA A 47 -4.52 5.42 1.91
N GLN A 48 -4.91 4.38 2.66
CA GLN A 48 -4.51 3.00 2.41
C GLN A 48 -5.02 2.48 1.06
N LEU A 49 -6.28 2.75 0.72
CA LEU A 49 -6.87 2.37 -0.57
C LEU A 49 -6.21 3.10 -1.74
N LEU A 50 -5.96 4.42 -1.60
CA LEU A 50 -5.24 5.20 -2.61
C LEU A 50 -3.82 4.66 -2.83
N ALA A 51 -3.11 4.33 -1.74
CA ALA A 51 -1.79 3.73 -1.81
C ALA A 51 -1.81 2.33 -2.46
N GLY A 52 -2.81 1.49 -2.13
CA GLY A 52 -3.03 0.20 -2.77
C GLY A 52 -3.33 0.30 -4.27
N LEU A 53 -4.17 1.27 -4.67
CA LEU A 53 -4.46 1.55 -6.07
C LEU A 53 -3.20 2.00 -6.83
N PHE A 54 -2.37 2.83 -6.20
CA PHE A 54 -1.12 3.27 -6.79
C PHE A 54 -0.13 2.11 -6.98
N LEU A 55 -0.02 1.22 -5.99
CA LEU A 55 0.78 0.00 -6.10
C LEU A 55 0.24 -0.94 -7.18
N LEU A 56 -1.08 -1.08 -7.30
CA LEU A 56 -1.72 -1.86 -8.36
C LEU A 56 -1.43 -1.27 -9.74
N TYR A 57 -1.51 0.06 -9.88
CA TYR A 57 -1.11 0.76 -11.10
C TYR A 57 0.36 0.50 -11.45
N CYS A 58 1.26 0.58 -10.45
CA CYS A 58 2.67 0.23 -10.62
C CYS A 58 2.86 -1.25 -11.04
N ALA A 59 2.11 -2.18 -10.45
CA ALA A 59 2.14 -3.60 -10.78
C ALA A 59 1.68 -3.86 -12.23
N VAL A 60 0.62 -3.17 -12.67
CA VAL A 60 0.11 -3.24 -14.05
C VAL A 60 1.13 -2.66 -15.05
N LEU A 61 1.79 -1.55 -14.72
CA LEU A 61 2.86 -1.00 -15.58
C LEU A 61 4.08 -1.93 -15.66
N ALA A 62 4.45 -2.57 -14.55
CA ALA A 62 5.54 -3.53 -14.50
C ALA A 62 5.21 -4.80 -15.30
N TRP A 63 3.94 -5.23 -15.29
CA TRP A 63 3.45 -6.35 -16.08
C TRP A 63 3.40 -6.06 -17.59
N ARG A 64 3.10 -4.81 -17.98
CA ARG A 64 3.13 -4.35 -19.39
C ARG A 64 4.53 -4.00 -19.92
N ASP A 65 5.59 -4.40 -19.22
CA ASP A 65 7.00 -4.06 -19.51
C ASP A 65 7.28 -2.55 -19.68
N ARG A 66 6.40 -1.68 -19.19
CA ARG A 66 6.59 -0.21 -19.19
C ARG A 66 7.42 0.25 -17.98
N ARG A 67 8.49 -0.47 -17.67
CA ARG A 67 9.36 -0.20 -16.51
C ARG A 67 10.10 1.15 -16.60
N GLY A 68 10.23 1.72 -17.79
CA GLY A 68 10.77 3.06 -18.00
C GLY A 68 9.99 4.18 -17.28
N ALA A 69 8.67 4.03 -17.13
CA ALA A 69 7.84 4.98 -16.38
C ALA A 69 7.94 4.77 -14.85
N LEU A 70 8.23 3.54 -14.41
CA LEU A 70 8.47 3.19 -13.00
C LEU A 70 9.86 3.61 -12.51
N ALA A 71 10.84 3.71 -13.42
CA ALA A 71 12.20 4.12 -13.11
C ALA A 71 12.34 5.61 -12.76
N SER A 72 11.26 6.40 -12.87
CA SER A 72 11.26 7.78 -12.46
C SER A 72 11.41 7.90 -10.93
N ARG A 73 12.28 8.82 -10.51
CA ARG A 73 12.57 9.09 -9.09
C ARG A 73 11.31 9.49 -8.31
N ARG A 74 10.37 10.17 -8.97
CA ARG A 74 9.09 10.59 -8.38
C ARG A 74 8.18 9.40 -8.05
N THR A 75 7.99 8.46 -8.99
CA THR A 75 7.18 7.25 -8.76
C THR A 75 7.77 6.38 -7.66
N THR A 76 9.10 6.31 -7.58
CA THR A 76 9.79 5.59 -6.50
C THR A 76 9.57 6.26 -5.14
N MET A 77 9.69 7.59 -5.04
CA MET A 77 9.40 8.32 -3.78
C MET A 77 7.96 8.14 -3.34
N VAL A 78 7.00 8.25 -4.27
CA VAL A 78 5.58 8.05 -3.95
C VAL A 78 5.33 6.62 -3.49
N GLY A 79 5.94 5.63 -4.14
CA GLY A 79 5.87 4.22 -3.71
C GLY A 79 6.40 4.00 -2.29
N TYR A 80 7.53 4.62 -1.92
CA TYR A 80 8.05 4.55 -0.55
C TYR A 80 7.17 5.27 0.45
N ALA A 81 6.61 6.43 0.09
CA ALA A 81 5.67 7.15 0.96
C ALA A 81 4.40 6.32 1.21
N CYS A 82 3.85 5.69 0.18
CA CYS A 82 2.73 4.76 0.27
C CYS A 82 3.07 3.55 1.16
N PHE A 83 4.26 2.98 1.01
CA PHE A 83 4.73 1.87 1.84
C PHE A 83 4.89 2.27 3.32
N GLY A 84 5.50 3.42 3.59
CA GLY A 84 5.65 3.95 4.95
C GLY A 84 4.29 4.23 5.62
N LEU A 85 3.36 4.80 4.87
CA LEU A 85 2.00 5.06 5.35
C LEU A 85 1.27 3.75 5.72
N PHE A 86 1.45 2.69 4.95
CA PHE A 86 0.91 1.39 5.31
C PHE A 86 1.52 0.79 6.55
N CYS A 87 2.85 0.83 6.69
CA CYS A 87 3.48 0.34 7.92
C CYS A 87 2.94 1.09 9.14
N LEU A 88 2.67 2.40 9.00
CA LEU A 88 2.03 3.20 10.04
C LEU A 88 0.58 2.73 10.31
N CYS A 89 -0.28 2.66 9.29
CA CYS A 89 -1.68 2.22 9.43
C CYS A 89 -1.77 0.81 10.03
N PHE A 90 -0.95 -0.11 9.53
CA PHE A 90 -0.88 -1.49 10.00
C PHE A 90 -0.38 -1.56 11.44
N ALA A 91 0.66 -0.81 11.81
CA ALA A 91 1.18 -0.79 13.17
C ALA A 91 0.16 -0.21 14.17
N VAL A 92 -0.53 0.87 13.81
CA VAL A 92 -1.60 1.44 14.64
C VAL A 92 -2.71 0.42 14.86
N LYS A 93 -3.18 -0.22 13.78
CA LYS A 93 -4.27 -1.18 13.86
C LYS A 93 -3.88 -2.47 14.60
N ALA A 94 -2.70 -3.00 14.33
CA ALA A 94 -2.16 -4.17 15.04
C ALA A 94 -1.91 -3.85 16.52
N GLY A 95 -1.44 -2.64 16.84
CA GLY A 95 -1.27 -2.15 18.20
C GLY A 95 -2.60 -2.07 18.95
N LEU A 96 -3.64 -1.49 18.34
CA LEU A 96 -4.99 -1.46 18.91
C LEU A 96 -5.54 -2.87 19.18
N ILE A 97 -5.36 -3.79 18.22
CA ILE A 97 -5.78 -5.19 18.38
C ILE A 97 -5.01 -5.86 19.52
N ALA A 98 -3.69 -5.66 19.60
CA ALA A 98 -2.85 -6.25 20.64
C ALA A 98 -3.24 -5.77 22.05
N VAL A 99 -3.50 -4.46 22.21
CA VAL A 99 -3.98 -3.88 23.47
C VAL A 99 -5.36 -4.44 23.86
N HIS A 100 -6.23 -4.69 22.89
CA HIS A 100 -7.54 -5.28 23.16
C HIS A 100 -7.51 -6.79 23.46
N MET A 101 -6.52 -7.55 22.95
CA MET A 101 -6.40 -8.99 23.22
C MET A 101 -5.66 -9.31 24.52
N PHE A 102 -4.74 -8.45 24.95
CA PHE A 102 -3.98 -8.59 26.19
C PHE A 102 -4.30 -7.42 27.13
N PRO A 103 -5.44 -7.47 27.86
CA PRO A 103 -5.74 -6.52 28.92
C PRO A 103 -4.77 -6.66 30.11
#